data_AF-A0A956YAZ8-F1
#
_entry.id   AF-A0A956YAZ8-F1
#
_cell.length_a   1.000
_cell.length_b   1.000
_cell.length_c   1.000
_cell.angle_alpha   90.00
_cell.angle_beta   90.00
_cell.angle_gamma   90.00
#
_symmetry.space_group_name_H-M   'P 1'
#
loop_
_entity.id
_entity.type
_entity.pdbx_description
1 polymer ?
#
loop_
_entity_poly.entity_id
_entity_poly.type
_entity_poly.pdbx_seq_one_letter_code
_entity_poly.pdbx_strand_id
1 'polypeptide(L)'
;MNLIELALAAETYFQQQTIIQQTTSQCVRTKNLQASCDQCAVLCPTGAIGLDNGIPELAPEQCIRCGVCLHVCPTGVFERSDSFQKLLLNTQDLPEHRVVDIACVHHSA
;
A
#
# COMPACT_ATOMS: atom_id res chain seq x y z
N MET A 1 -23.07 -19.01 -15.59
CA MET A 1 -22.10 -18.68 -14.53
C MET A 1 -22.07 -19.84 -13.56
N ASN A 2 -21.03 -20.67 -13.61
CA ASN A 2 -20.86 -21.82 -12.72
C ASN A 2 -19.91 -21.48 -11.56
N LEU A 3 -19.78 -22.38 -10.57
CA LEU A 3 -18.94 -22.16 -9.38
C LEU A 3 -17.46 -21.91 -9.71
N ILE A 4 -16.95 -22.48 -10.81
CA ILE A 4 -15.56 -22.29 -11.26
C ILE A 4 -15.37 -20.88 -11.82
N GLU A 5 -16.30 -20.41 -12.67
CA GLU A 5 -16.27 -19.03 -13.18
C GLU A 5 -16.42 -18.00 -12.05
N LEU A 6 -17.22 -18.31 -11.03
CA LEU A 6 -17.39 -17.45 -9.86
C LEU A 6 -16.11 -17.37 -9.02
N ALA A 7 -15.42 -18.50 -8.82
CA ALA A 7 -14.15 -18.55 -8.10
C ALA A 7 -13.03 -17.81 -8.84
N LEU A 8 -12.91 -18.02 -10.16
CA LEU A 8 -11.95 -17.29 -11.00
C LEU A 8 -12.23 -15.79 -11.03
N ALA A 9 -13.51 -15.39 -11.08
CA ALA A 9 -13.92 -13.99 -11.01
C ALA A 9 -13.61 -13.38 -9.63
N ALA A 10 -13.83 -14.12 -8.53
CA ALA A 10 -13.50 -13.66 -7.18
C ALA A 10 -11.98 -13.50 -6.99
N GLU A 11 -11.17 -14.43 -7.50
CA GLU A 11 -9.71 -14.36 -7.48
C GLU A 11 -9.19 -13.16 -8.30
N THR A 12 -9.68 -12.96 -9.51
CA THR A 12 -9.31 -11.81 -10.34
C THR A 12 -9.78 -10.48 -9.74
N TYR A 13 -10.97 -10.44 -9.15
CA TYR A 13 -11.49 -9.26 -8.46
C TYR A 13 -10.62 -8.88 -7.25
N PHE A 14 -10.22 -9.86 -6.44
CA PHE A 14 -9.33 -9.64 -5.29
C PHE A 14 -7.92 -9.17 -5.72
N GLN A 15 -7.42 -9.69 -6.85
CA GLN A 15 -6.15 -9.29 -7.44
C GLN A 15 -6.18 -7.89 -8.07
N GLN A 16 -7.34 -7.41 -8.54
CA GLN A 16 -7.49 -6.07 -9.10
C GLN A 16 -7.65 -4.97 -8.03
N GLN A 17 -8.11 -5.30 -6.82
CA GLN A 17 -8.40 -4.32 -5.75
C GLN A 17 -7.21 -3.97 -4.83
N THR A 18 -6.07 -4.62 -4.99
CA THR A 18 -4.96 -4.53 -4.03
C THR A 18 -3.63 -4.12 -4.67
N ILE A 19 -3.67 -3.54 -5.87
CA ILE A 19 -2.47 -3.11 -6.58
C ILE A 19 -1.93 -1.85 -5.90
N ILE A 20 -0.66 -1.89 -5.53
CA ILE A 20 0.04 -0.69 -5.07
C ILE A 20 0.48 0.12 -6.29
N GLN A 21 0.04 1.37 -6.35
CA GLN A 21 0.39 2.36 -7.36
C GLN A 21 1.45 3.30 -6.81
N GLN A 22 2.30 3.81 -7.70
CA GLN A 22 3.40 4.69 -7.34
C GLN A 22 3.29 6.04 -8.04
N THR A 23 3.40 7.13 -7.27
CA THR A 23 3.42 8.51 -7.77
C THR A 23 4.72 9.21 -7.35
N THR A 24 5.79 9.05 -8.14
CA THR A 24 7.14 9.55 -7.82
C THR A 24 7.23 11.07 -7.67
N SER A 25 6.33 11.84 -8.28
CA SER A 25 6.25 13.30 -8.08
C SER A 25 5.94 13.70 -6.63
N GLN A 26 5.37 12.81 -5.83
CA GLN A 26 5.15 13.02 -4.40
C GLN A 26 6.39 12.72 -3.55
N CYS A 27 7.44 12.10 -4.10
CA CYS A 27 8.63 11.74 -3.36
C CYS A 27 9.41 12.98 -2.93
N VAL A 28 9.88 12.99 -1.68
CA VAL A 28 10.75 14.06 -1.18
C VAL A 28 12.04 14.19 -1.99
N ARG A 29 12.55 13.09 -2.56
CA ARG A 29 13.76 13.06 -3.40
C ARG A 29 13.55 13.68 -4.78
N THR A 30 12.30 13.71 -5.27
CA THR A 30 11.93 14.45 -6.48
C THR A 30 11.90 15.95 -6.23
N LYS A 31 11.42 16.36 -5.06
CA LYS A 31 11.27 17.79 -4.70
C LYS A 31 12.55 18.40 -4.11
N ASN A 32 13.42 17.59 -3.53
CA ASN A 32 14.67 18.00 -2.91
C ASN A 32 15.77 16.96 -3.16
N LEU A 33 16.74 17.30 -4.01
CA LEU A 33 17.85 16.43 -4.38
C LEU A 33 18.78 16.06 -3.21
N GLN A 34 18.76 16.82 -2.11
CA GLN A 34 19.55 16.53 -0.91
C GLN A 34 18.81 15.61 0.08
N ALA A 35 17.55 15.28 -0.19
CA ALA A 35 16.80 14.38 0.69
C ALA A 35 17.38 12.97 0.65
N SER A 36 17.53 12.37 1.83
CA SER A 36 18.13 11.04 2.00
C SER A 36 17.12 9.92 2.25
N CYS A 37 15.81 10.22 2.36
CA CYS A 37 14.78 9.25 2.72
C CYS A 37 14.76 8.02 1.81
N ASP A 38 14.84 6.83 2.38
CA ASP A 38 14.86 5.54 1.68
C ASP A 38 13.96 4.49 2.36
N GLN A 39 13.15 4.89 3.34
CA GLN A 39 12.39 3.97 4.20
C GLN A 39 11.52 2.96 3.44
N CYS A 40 10.90 3.39 2.33
CA CYS A 40 10.08 2.51 1.50
C CYS A 40 10.87 1.35 0.86
N ALA A 41 12.15 1.58 0.52
CA ALA A 41 13.05 0.56 -0.01
C ALA A 41 13.61 -0.31 1.12
N VAL A 42 14.11 0.32 2.19
CA VAL A 42 14.72 -0.38 3.34
C VAL A 42 13.73 -1.33 4.05
N LEU A 43 12.47 -0.91 4.20
CA LEU A 43 11.46 -1.68 4.93
C LEU A 43 10.64 -2.59 4.02
N CYS A 44 10.92 -2.65 2.71
CA CYS A 44 10.24 -3.57 1.80
C CYS A 44 10.72 -5.01 2.07
N PRO A 45 9.87 -5.91 2.60
CA PRO A 45 10.32 -7.24 3.03
C PRO A 45 10.72 -8.16 1.86
N THR A 46 10.27 -7.84 0.65
CA THR A 46 10.60 -8.62 -0.56
C THR A 46 11.63 -7.93 -1.45
N GLY A 47 12.08 -6.73 -1.11
CA GLY A 47 12.95 -5.93 -1.96
C GLY A 47 12.28 -5.41 -3.25
N ALA A 48 10.95 -5.46 -3.33
CA ALA A 48 10.19 -4.99 -4.50
C ALA A 48 10.30 -3.48 -4.76
N ILE A 49 10.86 -2.70 -3.83
CA ILE A 49 11.06 -1.26 -3.99
C ILE A 49 12.57 -0.98 -4.00
N GLY A 50 13.09 -0.58 -5.16
CA GLY A 50 14.46 -0.10 -5.33
C GLY A 50 14.52 1.43 -5.34
N LEU A 51 15.73 1.98 -5.41
CA LEU A 51 15.98 3.40 -5.70
C LEU A 51 16.74 3.51 -7.02
N ASP A 52 16.08 3.92 -8.09
CA ASP A 52 16.73 4.28 -9.37
C ASP A 52 17.05 5.77 -9.37
N ASN A 53 18.32 6.14 -9.50
CA ASN A 53 18.80 7.52 -9.39
C ASN A 53 18.32 8.25 -8.12
N GLY A 54 18.08 7.50 -7.04
CA GLY A 54 17.52 8.01 -5.79
C GLY A 54 16.01 8.24 -5.82
N ILE A 55 15.29 7.91 -6.89
CA ILE A 55 13.83 7.93 -6.91
C ILE A 55 13.34 6.49 -6.69
N PRO A 56 12.35 6.25 -5.83
CA PRO A 56 11.85 4.89 -5.64
C PRO A 56 11.30 4.32 -6.95
N GLU A 57 11.42 3.02 -7.13
CA GLU A 57 10.84 2.26 -8.26
C GLU A 57 10.26 0.95 -7.73
N LEU A 58 8.97 0.71 -8.01
CA LEU A 58 8.26 -0.49 -7.59
C LEU A 58 8.28 -1.56 -8.70
N ALA A 59 8.76 -2.76 -8.35
CA ALA A 59 8.69 -3.98 -9.14
C ALA A 59 7.41 -4.78 -8.76
N PRO A 60 6.30 -4.67 -9.52
CA PRO A 60 4.99 -5.17 -9.08
C PRO A 60 4.94 -6.69 -8.93
N GLU A 61 5.73 -7.42 -9.70
CA GLU A 61 5.82 -8.88 -9.69
C GLU A 61 6.47 -9.45 -8.43
N GLN A 62 7.27 -8.64 -7.73
CA GLN A 62 7.90 -8.99 -6.45
C GLN A 62 7.10 -8.45 -5.25
N CYS A 63 6.08 -7.64 -5.51
CA CYS A 63 5.28 -6.99 -4.48
C CYS A 63 4.21 -7.96 -3.94
N ILE A 64 4.38 -8.38 -2.68
CA ILE A 64 3.39 -9.20 -1.95
C ILE A 64 2.24 -8.37 -1.36
N ARG A 65 2.16 -7.08 -1.70
CA ARG A 65 1.05 -6.17 -1.32
C ARG A 65 0.87 -6.03 0.21
N CYS A 66 1.97 -6.11 0.96
CA CYS A 66 1.98 -6.05 2.43
C CYS A 66 1.57 -4.68 3.02
N GLY A 67 1.64 -3.61 2.22
CA GLY A 67 1.21 -2.28 2.63
C GLY A 67 2.24 -1.46 3.42
N VAL A 68 3.42 -2.02 3.75
CA VAL A 68 4.44 -1.30 4.54
C VAL A 68 4.82 0.04 3.92
N CYS A 69 5.01 0.09 2.59
CA CYS A 69 5.38 1.31 1.88
C CYS A 69 4.32 2.42 1.97
N LEU A 70 3.03 2.08 2.09
CA LEU A 70 1.95 3.05 2.30
C LEU A 70 2.09 3.70 3.68
N HIS A 71 2.49 2.91 4.68
CA HIS A 71 2.51 3.35 6.07
C HIS A 71 3.78 4.14 6.43
N VAL A 72 4.92 3.74 5.86
CA VAL A 72 6.22 4.37 6.16
C VAL A 72 6.50 5.58 5.27
N CYS A 73 5.76 5.77 4.17
CA CYS A 73 5.98 6.91 3.28
C CYS A 73 5.25 8.15 3.79
N PRO A 74 5.94 9.17 4.32
CA PRO A 74 5.29 10.34 4.90
C PRO A 74 4.69 11.28 3.84
N THR A 75 5.02 11.09 2.57
CA THR A 75 4.61 11.97 1.48
C THR A 75 3.63 11.33 0.49
N GLY A 76 3.15 10.11 0.75
CA GLY A 76 2.09 9.48 -0.05
C GLY A 76 2.53 8.91 -1.40
N VAL A 77 3.82 8.61 -1.62
CA VAL A 77 4.32 8.07 -2.90
C VAL A 77 3.60 6.79 -3.33
N PHE A 78 3.16 5.97 -2.37
CA PHE A 78 2.49 4.70 -2.63
C PHE A 78 1.03 4.76 -2.19
N GLU A 79 0.14 4.39 -3.09
CA GLU A 79 -1.30 4.33 -2.85
C GLU A 79 -1.82 2.94 -3.21
N ARG A 80 -2.91 2.51 -2.58
CA ARG A 80 -3.63 1.27 -2.93
C ARG A 80 -5.10 1.61 -3.07
N SER A 81 -5.75 1.11 -4.12
CA SER A 81 -7.18 1.31 -4.39
C SER A 81 -8.10 0.47 -3.49
N ASP A 82 -7.64 0.16 -2.28
CA ASP A 82 -8.35 -0.74 -1.39
C ASP A 82 -9.61 -0.08 -0.81
N SER A 83 -10.37 -0.92 -0.11
CA SER A 83 -11.57 -0.51 0.60
C SER A 83 -11.28 0.25 1.90
N PHE A 84 -10.07 0.78 2.13
CA PHE A 84 -9.77 1.50 3.37
C PHE A 84 -10.70 2.71 3.55
N GLN A 85 -11.07 3.36 2.45
CA GLN A 85 -12.11 4.38 2.44
C GLN A 85 -13.47 3.85 2.93
N LYS A 86 -13.82 2.60 2.59
CA LYS A 86 -15.03 1.94 3.12
C LYS A 86 -14.90 1.58 4.59
N LEU A 87 -13.71 1.19 5.06
CA LEU A 87 -13.47 0.97 6.48
C LEU A 87 -13.69 2.27 7.26
N LEU A 88 -13.12 3.39 6.81
CA LEU A 88 -13.34 4.71 7.41
C LEU A 88 -14.83 5.09 7.44
N LEU A 89 -15.55 4.90 6.33
CA LEU A 89 -16.99 5.14 6.28
C LEU A 89 -17.75 4.27 7.29
N ASN A 90 -17.43 2.98 7.38
CA ASN A 90 -18.08 2.07 8.33
C ASN A 90 -17.74 2.39 9.80
N THR A 91 -16.57 2.97 10.08
CA THR A 91 -16.21 3.38 11.44
C THR A 91 -16.98 4.59 11.93
N GLN A 92 -17.57 5.40 11.03
CA GLN A 92 -18.37 6.56 11.40
C GLN A 92 -19.64 6.18 12.19
N ASP A 93 -20.21 5.01 11.89
CA ASP A 93 -21.43 4.49 12.51
C ASP A 93 -21.17 3.71 13.80
N LEU A 94 -19.90 3.59 14.25
CA LEU A 94 -19.58 2.88 15.48
C LEU A 94 -20.09 3.65 16.70
N PRO A 95 -20.92 3.02 17.56
CA PRO A 95 -21.40 3.67 18.77
C PRO A 95 -20.23 3.97 19.72
N GLU A 96 -20.25 5.19 20.27
CA GLU A 96 -19.34 5.73 21.30
C GLU A 96 -17.89 6.02 20.86
N HIS A 97 -17.65 6.53 19.65
CA HIS A 97 -16.34 7.10 19.24
C HIS A 97 -15.12 6.25 19.67
N ARG A 98 -15.23 4.92 19.57
CA ARG A 98 -14.14 4.02 19.95
C ARG A 98 -13.00 4.13 18.95
N VAL A 99 -11.78 4.12 19.47
CA VAL A 99 -10.56 4.03 18.66
C VAL A 99 -10.58 2.69 17.94
N VAL A 100 -10.37 2.72 16.62
CA VAL A 100 -10.24 1.54 15.78
C VAL A 100 -8.80 1.47 15.30
N ASP A 101 -8.03 0.56 15.90
CA ASP A 101 -6.66 0.32 15.49
C ASP A 101 -6.65 -0.68 14.32
N ILE A 102 -6.14 -0.23 13.18
CA ILE A 102 -5.93 -1.08 12.00
C ILE A 102 -4.47 -1.53 12.03
N ALA A 103 -4.23 -2.70 12.62
CA ALA A 103 -2.92 -3.31 12.68
C ALA A 103 -2.78 -4.43 11.63
N CYS A 104 -1.58 -4.55 11.04
CA CYS A 104 -1.23 -5.73 10.26
C CYS A 104 -0.80 -6.85 11.23
N VAL A 105 -1.31 -8.07 11.07
CA VAL A 105 -0.94 -9.21 11.95
C VAL A 105 0.56 -9.54 11.94
N HIS A 106 1.29 -9.03 10.94
CA HIS A 106 2.74 -9.21 10.78
C HIS A 106 3.57 -8.06 11.34
N HIS A 107 2.95 -6.94 11.71
CA HIS A 107 3.62 -5.80 12.32
C HIS A 107 2.79 -5.37 13.53
N SER A 108 3.21 -5.80 14.73
CA SER A 108 2.61 -5.31 15.98
C SER A 108 2.68 -3.78 16.01
N ALA A 109 1.55 -3.17 16.36
CA ALA A 109 1.39 -1.73 16.52
C ALA A 109 2.32 -1.17 17.61
#